data_AF-A0AAU5IY25-F1
#
_entry.id   AF-A0AAU5IY25-F1
#
_cell.length_a   1.000
_cell.length_b   1.000
_cell.length_c   1.000
_cell.angle_alpha   90.00
_cell.angle_beta   90.00
_cell.angle_gamma   90.00
#
_symmetry.space_group_name_H-M   'P 1'
#
loop_
_entity.id
_entity.type
_entity.pdbx_description
1 polymer ?
#
loop_
_entity_poly.entity_id
_entity_poly.type
_entity_poly.pdbx_seq_one_letter_code
_entity_poly.pdbx_strand_id
1 'polypeptide(L)'
;MQRGVLITAIVPMIAVGAAGGVGTYTNISGKYGSGTAVGALAAGEGATAVLALVLLVTTLLGQSAPLLVRAGLWALPAAAAAMGATAATGIGQALVYGLTPMAITASAEGIAFLSRRVVIHQEGRDVEAEARSAAIVRDLAYHQARAASHPDKKVRARSVKKSWKLARHVGTGDVRLGADLMDIQRERIGAGANAALSQMFGGTSDLPALTSATTRPALPAASADDVMDSRAQESTIPADGNGRPTDTGSDQAEEGQNIRPDLQVVRTEPKKKRSMRADVFGMVADGVQDVRTVLDAIATRHNRDVDDPATKSTVTKYFREAKADAQQTESAPVGQYL
;
A
#
# COMPACT_ATOMS: atom_id res chain seq x y z
N MET A 1 -6.91 -35.02 24.02
CA MET A 1 -5.58 -34.49 24.40
C MET A 1 -5.47 -32.97 24.24
N GLN A 2 -5.87 -32.40 23.09
CA GLN A 2 -5.70 -30.96 22.78
C GLN A 2 -6.32 -29.99 23.79
N ARG A 3 -7.56 -30.24 24.27
CA ARG A 3 -8.21 -29.42 25.30
C ARG A 3 -7.47 -29.43 26.64
N GLY A 4 -6.89 -30.58 27.02
CA GLY A 4 -6.12 -30.71 28.26
C GLY A 4 -4.84 -29.87 28.22
N VAL A 5 -4.12 -29.90 27.10
CA VAL A 5 -2.91 -29.08 26.87
C VAL A 5 -3.24 -27.58 26.87
N LEU A 6 -4.39 -27.20 26.29
CA LEU A 6 -4.82 -25.80 26.26
C LEU A 6 -5.11 -25.29 27.68
N ILE A 7 -5.82 -26.08 28.49
CA ILE A 7 -6.15 -25.74 29.88
C ILE A 7 -4.89 -25.63 30.72
N THR A 8 -3.96 -26.60 30.63
CA THR A 8 -2.70 -26.55 31.39
C THR A 8 -1.79 -25.41 30.95
N ALA A 9 -1.91 -24.89 29.73
CA ALA A 9 -1.18 -23.71 29.27
C ALA A 9 -1.84 -22.39 29.74
N ILE A 10 -3.17 -22.31 29.74
CA ILE A 10 -3.91 -21.08 30.07
C ILE A 10 -3.94 -20.81 31.58
N VAL A 11 -4.12 -21.84 32.40
CA VAL A 11 -4.29 -21.68 33.86
C VAL A 11 -3.09 -20.98 34.52
N PRO A 12 -1.82 -21.37 34.27
CA PRO A 12 -0.67 -20.65 34.82
C PRO A 12 -0.62 -19.19 34.37
N MET A 13 -1.05 -18.90 33.15
CA MET A 13 -1.03 -17.55 32.59
C MET A 13 -2.03 -16.63 33.26
N ILE A 14 -3.25 -17.13 33.51
CA ILE A 14 -4.27 -16.42 34.28
C ILE A 14 -3.80 -16.20 35.72
N ALA A 15 -3.20 -17.22 36.34
CA ALA A 15 -2.70 -17.14 37.71
C ALA A 15 -1.59 -16.08 37.86
N VAL A 16 -0.62 -16.05 36.92
CA VAL A 16 0.44 -15.04 36.91
C VAL A 16 -0.11 -13.64 36.64
N GLY A 17 -1.06 -13.49 35.71
CA GLY A 17 -1.71 -12.21 35.44
C GLY A 17 -2.47 -11.67 36.65
N ALA A 18 -3.24 -12.52 37.33
CA ALA A 18 -3.97 -12.16 38.54
C ALA A 18 -3.03 -11.79 39.70
N ALA A 19 -1.97 -12.58 39.92
CA ALA A 19 -0.96 -12.28 40.92
C ALA A 19 -0.23 -10.95 40.63
N GLY A 20 0.08 -10.68 39.36
CA GLY A 20 0.66 -9.41 38.90
C GLY A 20 -0.25 -8.23 39.22
N GLY A 21 -1.53 -8.30 38.85
CA GLY A 21 -2.48 -7.23 39.11
C GLY A 21 -2.72 -6.95 40.59
N VAL A 22 -2.74 -7.99 41.43
CA VAL A 22 -2.77 -7.83 42.90
C VAL A 22 -1.50 -7.15 43.42
N GLY A 23 -0.34 -7.52 42.88
CA GLY A 23 0.95 -6.89 43.20
C GLY A 23 0.98 -5.39 42.85
N THR A 24 0.53 -5.04 41.64
CA THR A 24 0.46 -3.65 41.19
C THR A 24 -0.54 -2.84 42.02
N TYR A 25 -1.72 -3.40 42.28
CA TYR A 25 -2.73 -2.75 43.12
C TYR A 25 -2.20 -2.46 44.52
N THR A 26 -1.62 -3.44 45.19
CA THR A 26 -1.11 -3.29 46.57
C THR A 26 0.01 -2.24 46.64
N ASN A 27 0.92 -2.21 45.67
CA ASN A 27 2.01 -1.23 45.60
C ASN A 27 1.50 0.20 45.37
N ILE A 28 0.58 0.42 44.42
CA ILE A 28 0.01 1.75 44.16
C ILE A 28 -0.89 2.20 45.33
N SER A 29 -1.69 1.28 45.89
CA SER A 29 -2.59 1.60 47.01
C SER A 29 -1.85 2.05 48.25
N GLY A 30 -0.65 1.50 48.50
CA GLY A 30 0.20 1.87 49.62
C GLY A 30 0.78 3.28 49.51
N LYS A 31 0.93 3.82 48.29
CA LYS A 31 1.47 5.17 48.06
C LYS A 31 0.41 6.24 47.76
N TYR A 32 -0.66 5.89 47.04
CA TYR A 32 -1.59 6.86 46.45
C TYR A 32 -3.06 6.64 46.85
N GLY A 33 -3.33 5.68 47.75
CA GLY A 33 -4.67 5.30 48.17
C GLY A 33 -5.36 4.33 47.22
N SER A 34 -6.38 3.61 47.72
CA SER A 34 -7.06 2.53 47.00
C SER A 34 -7.80 3.00 45.74
N GLY A 35 -8.46 4.16 45.77
CA GLY A 35 -9.20 4.69 44.61
C GLY A 35 -8.29 5.01 43.41
N THR A 36 -7.17 5.68 43.66
CA THR A 36 -6.15 5.97 42.63
C THR A 36 -5.50 4.70 42.10
N ALA A 37 -5.33 3.69 42.96
CA ALA A 37 -4.76 2.40 42.57
C ALA A 37 -5.66 1.61 41.62
N VAL A 38 -6.98 1.56 41.87
CA VAL A 38 -7.92 0.92 40.94
C VAL A 38 -7.92 1.64 39.59
N GLY A 39 -7.97 2.97 39.59
CA GLY A 39 -7.97 3.77 38.36
C GLY A 39 -6.69 3.59 37.53
N ALA A 40 -5.53 3.62 38.18
CA ALA A 40 -4.24 3.42 37.52
C ALA A 40 -4.08 1.98 36.99
N LEU A 41 -4.51 0.98 37.76
CA LEU A 41 -4.49 -0.43 37.35
C LEU A 41 -5.41 -0.67 36.13
N ALA A 42 -6.64 -0.15 36.19
CA ALA A 42 -7.59 -0.28 35.08
C ALA A 42 -7.10 0.43 33.81
N ALA A 43 -6.50 1.61 33.94
CA ALA A 43 -5.97 2.36 32.80
C ALA A 43 -4.71 1.72 32.20
N GLY A 44 -3.81 1.16 33.02
CA GLY A 44 -2.56 0.57 32.55
C GLY A 44 -2.70 -0.90 32.15
N GLU A 45 -2.96 -1.76 33.13
CA GLU A 45 -3.05 -3.21 32.94
C GLU A 45 -4.36 -3.62 32.28
N GLY A 46 -5.47 -2.94 32.63
CA GLY A 46 -6.77 -3.21 32.00
C GLY A 46 -6.76 -2.91 30.50
N ALA A 47 -6.21 -1.77 30.08
CA ALA A 47 -6.13 -1.42 28.65
C ALA A 47 -5.25 -2.41 27.86
N THR A 48 -4.11 -2.82 28.41
CA THR A 48 -3.22 -3.81 27.77
C THR A 48 -3.86 -5.20 27.71
N ALA A 49 -4.56 -5.62 28.76
CA ALA A 49 -5.33 -6.87 28.77
C ALA A 49 -6.45 -6.86 27.72
N VAL A 50 -7.19 -5.74 27.59
CA VAL A 50 -8.23 -5.60 26.57
C VAL A 50 -7.63 -5.68 25.17
N LEU A 51 -6.52 -4.98 24.90
CA LEU A 51 -5.85 -5.08 23.58
C LEU A 51 -5.35 -6.49 23.29
N ALA A 52 -4.80 -7.19 24.28
CA ALA A 52 -4.37 -8.58 24.15
C ALA A 52 -5.55 -9.52 23.87
N LEU A 53 -6.69 -9.32 24.55
CA LEU A 53 -7.91 -10.09 24.33
C LEU A 53 -8.46 -9.84 22.92
N VAL A 54 -8.52 -8.58 22.47
CA VAL A 54 -8.95 -8.25 21.11
C VAL A 54 -8.03 -8.89 20.07
N LEU A 55 -6.72 -8.84 20.28
CA LEU A 55 -5.75 -9.52 19.41
C LEU A 55 -6.00 -11.03 19.37
N LEU A 56 -6.21 -11.66 20.52
CA LEU A 56 -6.49 -13.08 20.62
C LEU A 56 -7.81 -13.46 19.92
N VAL A 57 -8.90 -12.76 20.22
CA VAL A 57 -10.22 -13.02 19.64
C VAL A 57 -10.21 -12.83 18.13
N THR A 58 -9.62 -11.74 17.63
CA THR A 58 -9.48 -11.52 16.17
C THR A 58 -8.66 -12.63 15.52
N THR A 59 -7.58 -13.10 16.18
CA THR A 59 -6.79 -14.23 15.69
C THR A 59 -7.62 -15.53 15.62
N LEU A 60 -8.41 -15.81 16.66
CA LEU A 60 -9.27 -17.00 16.72
C LEU A 60 -10.45 -16.94 15.75
N LEU A 61 -10.95 -15.74 15.43
CA LEU A 61 -11.97 -15.51 14.40
C LEU A 61 -11.40 -15.52 12.97
N GLY A 62 -10.10 -15.77 12.81
CA GLY A 62 -9.43 -15.70 11.51
C GLY A 62 -9.46 -14.30 10.91
N GLN A 63 -9.52 -13.25 11.71
CA GLN A 63 -9.49 -11.86 11.24
C GLN A 63 -8.07 -11.29 11.30
N SER A 64 -7.74 -10.40 10.35
CA SER A 64 -6.47 -9.68 10.43
C SER A 64 -6.45 -8.76 11.64
N ALA A 65 -5.46 -8.92 12.52
CA ALA A 65 -5.29 -8.07 13.68
C ALA A 65 -5.17 -6.58 13.28
N PRO A 66 -5.99 -5.68 13.85
CA PRO A 66 -5.90 -4.26 13.53
C PRO A 66 -4.53 -3.69 13.91
N LEU A 67 -3.93 -2.88 13.02
CA LEU A 67 -2.62 -2.26 13.28
C LEU A 67 -2.62 -1.42 14.56
N LEU A 68 -3.74 -0.75 14.87
CA LEU A 68 -3.90 0.03 16.10
C LEU A 68 -3.80 -0.82 17.36
N VAL A 69 -4.33 -2.05 17.34
CA VAL A 69 -4.27 -2.97 18.47
C VAL A 69 -2.82 -3.40 18.71
N ARG A 70 -2.09 -3.74 17.64
CA ARG A 70 -0.66 -4.09 17.75
C ARG A 70 0.19 -2.91 18.22
N ALA A 71 -0.05 -1.72 17.68
CA ALA A 71 0.64 -0.51 18.10
C ALA A 71 0.39 -0.21 19.59
N GLY A 72 -0.87 -0.32 20.04
CA GLY A 72 -1.23 -0.12 21.45
C GLY A 72 -0.60 -1.15 22.39
N LEU A 73 -0.52 -2.42 21.96
CA LEU A 73 0.08 -3.52 22.74
C LEU A 73 1.59 -3.30 23.00
N TRP A 74 2.27 -2.55 22.14
CA TRP A 74 3.66 -2.14 22.31
C TRP A 74 3.79 -0.77 23.01
N ALA A 75 2.95 0.20 22.65
CA ALA A 75 3.05 1.56 23.15
C ALA A 75 2.72 1.67 24.64
N LEU A 76 1.67 0.99 25.11
CA LEU A 76 1.26 1.06 26.52
C LEU A 76 2.34 0.49 27.46
N PRO A 77 2.91 -0.71 27.21
CA PRO A 77 3.95 -1.25 28.08
C PRO A 77 5.28 -0.51 27.95
N ALA A 78 5.60 0.06 26.78
CA ALA A 78 6.75 0.94 26.63
C ALA A 78 6.60 2.22 27.46
N ALA A 79 5.41 2.83 27.48
CA ALA A 79 5.13 3.98 28.33
C ALA A 79 5.22 3.62 29.83
N ALA A 80 4.67 2.47 30.22
CA ALA A 80 4.78 1.95 31.58
C ALA A 80 6.24 1.67 31.98
N ALA A 81 7.03 1.08 31.08
CA ALA A 81 8.46 0.82 31.28
C ALA A 81 9.25 2.12 31.47
N ALA A 82 8.96 3.15 30.66
CA ALA A 82 9.58 4.47 30.78
C ALA A 82 9.23 5.12 32.13
N MET A 83 7.95 5.12 32.51
CA MET A 83 7.52 5.65 33.82
C MET A 83 8.19 4.88 34.97
N GLY A 84 8.19 3.54 34.91
CA GLY A 84 8.81 2.68 35.91
C GLY A 84 10.32 2.91 36.06
N ALA A 85 11.03 3.11 34.94
CA ALA A 85 12.45 3.43 34.96
C ALA A 85 12.74 4.79 35.60
N THR A 86 11.91 5.81 35.36
CA THR A 86 12.09 7.15 35.97
C THR A 86 11.76 7.18 37.47
N ALA A 87 10.88 6.29 37.93
CA ALA A 87 10.49 6.21 39.34
C ALA A 87 11.46 5.37 40.20
N ALA A 88 12.42 4.68 39.57
CA ALA A 88 13.35 3.82 40.26
C ALA A 88 14.49 4.60 40.94
N THR A 89 14.86 4.20 42.15
CA THR A 89 15.93 4.86 42.92
C THR A 89 17.33 4.30 42.63
N GLY A 90 17.43 3.26 41.79
CA GLY A 90 18.70 2.65 41.42
C GLY A 90 18.59 1.78 40.17
N ILE A 91 19.75 1.42 39.60
CA ILE A 91 19.86 0.72 38.31
C ILE A 91 19.13 -0.63 38.33
N GLY A 92 19.29 -1.42 39.39
CA GLY A 92 18.62 -2.72 39.50
C GLY A 92 17.09 -2.60 39.51
N GLN A 93 16.56 -1.60 40.21
CA GLN A 93 15.12 -1.35 40.27
C GLN A 93 14.58 -0.79 38.95
N ALA A 94 15.36 0.05 38.26
CA ALA A 94 15.01 0.56 36.94
C ALA A 94 14.92 -0.56 35.90
N LEU A 95 15.85 -1.53 35.94
CA LEU A 95 15.80 -2.72 35.09
C LEU A 95 14.55 -3.56 35.35
N VAL A 96 14.23 -3.86 36.62
CA VAL A 96 13.04 -4.65 36.95
C VAL A 96 11.76 -3.93 36.53
N TYR A 97 11.62 -2.64 36.85
CA TYR A 97 10.42 -1.86 36.51
C TYR A 97 10.28 -1.57 35.03
N GLY A 98 11.39 -1.50 34.27
CA GLY A 98 11.36 -1.35 32.82
C GLY A 98 11.09 -2.65 32.07
N LEU A 99 11.64 -3.77 32.53
CA LEU A 99 11.57 -5.04 31.81
C LEU A 99 10.23 -5.78 32.04
N THR A 100 9.65 -5.63 33.23
CA THR A 100 8.41 -6.35 33.60
C THR A 100 7.23 -6.02 32.67
N PRO A 101 6.93 -4.74 32.34
CA PRO A 101 5.87 -4.42 31.39
C PRO A 101 6.14 -4.99 29.99
N MET A 102 7.40 -4.96 29.53
CA MET A 102 7.78 -5.45 28.21
C MET A 102 7.65 -6.97 28.10
N ALA A 103 7.89 -7.72 29.18
CA ALA A 103 7.70 -9.16 29.23
C ALA A 103 6.24 -9.56 29.00
N ILE A 104 5.27 -8.73 29.43
CA ILE A 104 3.85 -8.96 29.21
C ILE A 104 3.52 -8.85 27.71
N THR A 105 4.03 -7.82 27.02
CA THR A 105 3.86 -7.68 25.56
C THR A 105 4.43 -8.86 24.80
N ALA A 106 5.65 -9.28 25.14
CA ALA A 106 6.30 -10.42 24.50
C ALA A 106 5.49 -11.71 24.70
N SER A 107 4.93 -11.90 25.89
CA SER A 107 4.05 -13.03 26.20
C SER A 107 2.75 -13.00 25.40
N ALA A 108 2.10 -11.84 25.31
CA ALA A 108 0.87 -11.66 24.53
C ALA A 108 1.08 -11.92 23.03
N GLU A 109 2.18 -11.43 22.47
CA GLU A 109 2.52 -11.69 21.06
C GLU A 109 2.89 -13.17 20.83
N GLY A 110 3.52 -13.82 21.81
CA GLY A 110 3.75 -15.27 21.80
C GLY A 110 2.46 -16.10 21.78
N ILE A 111 1.45 -15.75 22.60
CA ILE A 111 0.13 -16.41 22.57
C ILE A 111 -0.56 -16.16 21.23
N ALA A 112 -0.55 -14.93 20.74
CA ALA A 112 -1.18 -14.60 19.46
C ALA A 112 -0.55 -15.39 18.31
N PHE A 113 0.78 -15.50 18.30
CA PHE A 113 1.51 -16.34 17.34
C PHE A 113 1.12 -17.82 17.44
N LEU A 114 1.11 -18.38 18.65
CA LEU A 114 0.72 -19.78 18.85
C LEU A 114 -0.72 -20.03 18.42
N SER A 115 -1.62 -19.13 18.77
CA SER A 115 -3.05 -19.19 18.41
C SER A 115 -3.23 -19.15 16.89
N ARG A 116 -2.54 -18.23 16.21
CA ARG A 116 -2.53 -18.17 14.74
C ARG A 116 -2.03 -19.49 14.14
N ARG A 117 -1.00 -20.11 14.72
CA ARG A 117 -0.48 -21.38 14.22
C ARG A 117 -1.48 -22.53 14.38
N VAL A 118 -2.23 -22.55 15.48
CA VAL A 118 -3.31 -23.52 15.71
C VAL A 118 -4.45 -23.32 14.71
N VAL A 119 -4.88 -22.08 14.47
CA VAL A 119 -5.93 -21.77 13.49
C VAL A 119 -5.49 -22.17 12.08
N ILE A 120 -4.27 -21.80 11.67
CA ILE A 120 -3.72 -22.21 10.36
C ILE A 120 -3.69 -23.74 10.23
N HIS A 121 -3.37 -24.47 11.29
CA HIS A 121 -3.34 -25.92 11.26
C HIS A 121 -4.75 -26.54 11.15
N GLN A 122 -5.76 -25.92 11.77
CA GLN A 122 -7.15 -26.40 11.73
C GLN A 122 -7.86 -26.05 10.41
N GLU A 123 -7.69 -24.82 9.95
CA GLU A 123 -8.43 -24.28 8.80
C GLU A 123 -7.64 -24.36 7.49
N GLY A 124 -6.32 -24.61 7.55
CA GLY A 124 -5.45 -24.63 6.38
C GLY A 124 -5.32 -23.27 5.69
N ARG A 125 -5.69 -22.18 6.37
CA ARG A 125 -5.68 -20.81 5.84
C ARG A 125 -4.99 -19.87 6.81
N ASP A 126 -4.22 -18.94 6.25
CA ASP A 126 -3.54 -17.90 7.01
C ASP A 126 -4.09 -16.53 6.58
N VAL A 127 -5.12 -16.06 7.29
CA VAL A 127 -5.85 -14.85 6.88
C VAL A 127 -4.97 -13.60 6.91
N GLU A 128 -3.93 -13.55 7.75
CA GLU A 128 -3.00 -12.43 7.77
C GLU A 128 -1.98 -12.50 6.61
N ALA A 129 -1.67 -13.69 6.09
CA ALA A 129 -0.96 -13.83 4.82
C ALA A 129 -1.86 -13.45 3.63
N GLU A 130 -3.11 -13.91 3.61
CA GLU A 130 -4.09 -13.59 2.57
C GLU A 130 -4.38 -12.09 2.49
N ALA A 131 -4.57 -11.42 3.63
CA ALA A 131 -4.80 -9.98 3.70
C ALA A 131 -3.59 -9.18 3.15
N ARG A 132 -2.36 -9.61 3.45
CA ARG A 132 -1.12 -8.99 2.91
C ARG A 132 -1.00 -9.19 1.41
N SER A 133 -1.25 -10.40 0.91
CA SER A 133 -1.28 -10.69 -0.52
C SER A 133 -2.33 -9.84 -1.23
N ALA A 134 -3.54 -9.73 -0.69
CA ALA A 134 -4.62 -8.91 -1.24
C ALA A 134 -4.26 -7.41 -1.25
N ALA A 135 -3.55 -6.91 -0.25
CA ALA A 135 -3.06 -5.52 -0.24
C ALA A 135 -2.02 -5.29 -1.35
N ILE A 136 -1.06 -6.20 -1.52
CA ILE A 136 -0.05 -6.13 -2.59
C ILE A 136 -0.71 -6.13 -3.97
N VAL A 137 -1.71 -7.00 -4.19
CA VAL A 137 -2.44 -7.09 -5.47
C VAL A 137 -3.22 -5.80 -5.74
N ARG A 138 -3.89 -5.23 -4.74
CA ARG A 138 -4.59 -3.93 -4.87
C ARG A 138 -3.62 -2.81 -5.24
N ASP A 139 -2.49 -2.70 -4.56
CA ASP A 139 -1.46 -1.70 -4.85
C ASP A 139 -0.86 -1.88 -6.25
N LEU A 140 -0.65 -3.13 -6.65
CA LEU A 140 -0.14 -3.47 -7.99
C LEU A 140 -1.13 -3.03 -9.07
N ALA A 141 -2.42 -3.35 -8.91
CA ALA A 141 -3.48 -2.93 -9.82
C ALA A 141 -3.56 -1.40 -9.93
N TYR A 142 -3.52 -0.70 -8.78
CA TYR A 142 -3.48 0.76 -8.74
C TYR A 142 -2.28 1.32 -9.52
N HIS A 143 -1.08 0.80 -9.28
CA HIS A 143 0.12 1.28 -9.96
C HIS A 143 0.17 0.92 -11.45
N GLN A 144 -0.43 -0.20 -11.86
CA GLN A 144 -0.59 -0.54 -13.28
C GLN A 144 -1.58 0.40 -13.97
N ALA A 145 -2.72 0.68 -13.35
CA ALA A 145 -3.70 1.63 -13.87
C ALA A 145 -3.08 3.04 -13.99
N ARG A 146 -2.37 3.50 -12.96
CA ARG A 146 -1.68 4.79 -12.95
C ARG A 146 -0.54 4.84 -13.96
N ALA A 147 0.18 3.74 -14.16
CA ALA A 147 1.23 3.65 -15.18
C ALA A 147 0.69 3.83 -16.60
N ALA A 148 -0.53 3.38 -16.88
CA ALA A 148 -1.12 3.46 -18.21
C ALA A 148 -1.81 4.80 -18.48
N SER A 149 -2.52 5.34 -17.49
CA SER A 149 -3.46 6.45 -17.72
C SER A 149 -2.99 7.82 -17.18
N HIS A 150 -1.88 7.89 -16.43
CA HIS A 150 -1.46 9.16 -15.82
C HIS A 150 -0.87 10.15 -16.86
N PRO A 151 -1.22 11.44 -16.83
CA PRO A 151 -0.76 12.42 -17.81
C PRO A 151 0.76 12.66 -17.75
N ASP A 152 1.33 12.74 -16.55
CA ASP A 152 2.77 12.94 -16.36
C ASP A 152 3.59 11.65 -16.63
N LYS A 153 4.53 11.73 -17.58
CA LYS A 153 5.49 10.68 -17.93
C LYS A 153 6.35 10.23 -16.75
N LYS A 154 6.77 11.14 -15.87
CA LYS A 154 7.59 10.81 -14.69
C LYS A 154 6.81 9.96 -13.70
N VAL A 155 5.53 10.30 -13.48
CA VAL A 155 4.64 9.52 -12.60
C VAL A 155 4.35 8.14 -13.20
N ARG A 156 4.14 8.04 -14.52
CA ARG A 156 4.01 6.73 -15.20
C ARG A 156 5.23 5.86 -14.96
N ALA A 157 6.44 6.37 -15.24
CA ALA A 157 7.69 5.63 -15.05
C ALA A 157 7.91 5.20 -13.59
N ARG A 158 7.61 6.07 -12.61
CA ARG A 158 7.66 5.72 -11.18
C ARG A 158 6.67 4.61 -10.83
N SER A 159 5.46 4.66 -11.40
CA SER A 159 4.42 3.66 -11.15
C SER A 159 4.78 2.31 -11.77
N VAL A 160 5.38 2.29 -12.97
CA VAL A 160 5.96 1.07 -13.57
C VAL A 160 7.01 0.47 -12.63
N LYS A 161 8.00 1.26 -12.19
CA LYS A 161 9.04 0.77 -11.27
C LYS A 161 8.47 0.23 -9.95
N LYS A 162 7.44 0.90 -9.40
CA LYS A 162 6.75 0.47 -8.18
C LYS A 162 5.97 -0.82 -8.40
N SER A 163 5.28 -0.97 -9.54
CA SER A 163 4.56 -2.21 -9.89
C SER A 163 5.50 -3.41 -10.01
N TRP A 164 6.70 -3.25 -10.60
CA TRP A 164 7.71 -4.31 -10.63
C TRP A 164 8.22 -4.70 -9.24
N LYS A 165 8.41 -3.72 -8.36
CA LYS A 165 8.78 -3.98 -6.96
C LYS A 165 7.69 -4.75 -6.22
N LEU A 166 6.42 -4.41 -6.45
CA LEU A 166 5.28 -5.11 -5.84
C LEU A 166 5.11 -6.51 -6.42
N ALA A 167 5.27 -6.67 -7.74
CA ALA A 167 5.18 -7.97 -8.43
C ALA A 167 6.15 -9.00 -7.86
N ARG A 168 7.36 -8.58 -7.44
CA ARG A 168 8.33 -9.45 -6.77
C ARG A 168 7.80 -10.09 -5.48
N HIS A 169 6.84 -9.45 -4.81
CA HIS A 169 6.30 -9.92 -3.53
C HIS A 169 4.95 -10.63 -3.70
N VAL A 170 4.37 -10.65 -4.90
CA VAL A 170 3.12 -11.39 -5.16
C VAL A 170 3.38 -12.88 -4.94
N GLY A 171 2.54 -13.52 -4.13
CA GLY A 171 2.66 -14.94 -3.80
C GLY A 171 3.73 -15.27 -2.75
N THR A 172 4.43 -14.28 -2.18
CA THR A 172 5.42 -14.56 -1.13
C THR A 172 4.71 -14.98 0.16
N GLY A 173 4.97 -16.21 0.60
CA GLY A 173 4.37 -16.77 1.83
C GLY A 173 2.98 -17.38 1.65
N ASP A 174 2.48 -17.46 0.41
CA ASP A 174 1.24 -18.17 0.08
C ASP A 174 1.57 -19.58 -0.41
N VAL A 175 1.56 -20.54 0.52
CA VAL A 175 1.87 -21.94 0.23
C VAL A 175 0.77 -22.58 -0.65
N ARG A 176 -0.47 -22.10 -0.57
CA ARG A 176 -1.59 -22.61 -1.36
C ARG A 176 -1.50 -22.16 -2.81
N LEU A 177 -1.13 -20.90 -3.05
CA LEU A 177 -0.95 -20.37 -4.40
C LEU A 177 0.00 -21.22 -5.25
N GLY A 178 1.07 -21.77 -4.66
CA GLY A 178 1.97 -22.69 -5.36
C GLY A 178 1.27 -23.98 -5.82
N ALA A 179 0.46 -24.58 -4.95
CA ALA A 179 -0.34 -25.77 -5.29
C ALA A 179 -1.41 -25.44 -6.34
N ASP A 180 -2.17 -24.37 -6.13
CA ASP A 180 -3.24 -23.94 -7.02
C ASP A 180 -2.71 -23.60 -8.42
N LEU A 181 -1.54 -22.94 -8.52
CA LEU A 181 -0.90 -22.65 -9.81
C LEU A 181 -0.45 -23.93 -10.53
N MET A 182 0.04 -24.93 -9.80
CA MET A 182 0.39 -26.21 -10.39
C MET A 182 -0.86 -26.93 -10.89
N ASP A 183 -1.97 -26.87 -10.17
CA ASP A 183 -3.22 -27.50 -10.59
C ASP A 183 -3.80 -26.82 -11.84
N ILE A 184 -3.80 -25.49 -11.90
CA ILE A 184 -4.17 -24.74 -13.12
C ILE A 184 -3.25 -25.10 -14.29
N GLN A 185 -1.94 -25.27 -14.05
CA GLN A 185 -1.01 -25.69 -15.08
C GLN A 185 -1.28 -27.12 -15.56
N ARG A 186 -1.56 -28.06 -14.65
CA ARG A 186 -1.94 -29.43 -15.00
C ARG A 186 -3.22 -29.46 -15.83
N GLU A 187 -4.23 -28.69 -15.44
CA GLU A 187 -5.47 -28.57 -16.19
C GLU A 187 -5.23 -28.03 -17.60
N ARG A 188 -4.45 -26.95 -17.74
CA ARG A 188 -4.09 -26.39 -19.05
C ARG A 188 -3.30 -27.36 -19.92
N ILE A 189 -2.36 -28.10 -19.33
CA ILE A 189 -1.58 -29.12 -20.04
C ILE A 189 -2.50 -30.27 -20.47
N GLY A 190 -3.40 -30.72 -19.61
CA GLY A 190 -4.40 -31.74 -19.93
C GLY A 190 -5.34 -31.31 -21.05
N ALA A 191 -5.85 -30.09 -20.99
CA ALA A 191 -6.69 -29.51 -22.05
C ALA A 191 -5.93 -29.41 -23.39
N GLY A 192 -4.67 -28.96 -23.37
CA GLY A 192 -3.82 -28.91 -24.54
C GLY A 192 -3.51 -30.29 -25.13
N ALA A 193 -3.23 -31.28 -24.28
CA ALA A 193 -2.99 -32.66 -24.70
C ALA A 193 -4.26 -33.28 -25.31
N ASN A 194 -5.42 -33.06 -24.71
CA ASN A 194 -6.69 -33.52 -25.24
C ASN A 194 -7.01 -32.89 -26.60
N ALA A 195 -6.74 -31.59 -26.76
CA ALA A 195 -6.90 -30.90 -28.04
C ALA A 195 -5.95 -31.48 -29.12
N ALA A 196 -4.70 -31.76 -28.78
CA ALA A 196 -3.74 -32.37 -29.68
C ALA A 196 -4.16 -33.80 -30.09
N LEU A 197 -4.60 -34.63 -29.13
CA LEU A 197 -5.12 -35.97 -29.41
C LEU A 197 -6.37 -35.93 -30.29
N SER A 198 -7.28 -34.99 -30.05
CA SER A 198 -8.46 -34.78 -30.89
C SER A 198 -8.09 -34.37 -32.32
N GLN A 199 -7.03 -33.57 -32.51
CA GLN A 199 -6.52 -33.24 -33.85
C GLN A 199 -5.88 -34.45 -34.54
N MET A 200 -5.14 -35.28 -33.80
CA MET A 200 -4.47 -36.46 -34.35
C MET A 200 -5.45 -37.59 -34.73
N PHE A 201 -6.52 -37.78 -33.96
CA PHE A 201 -7.44 -38.93 -34.12
C PHE A 201 -8.81 -38.59 -34.71
N GLY A 202 -9.16 -37.30 -34.86
CA GLY A 202 -10.55 -36.91 -35.05
C GLY A 202 -10.87 -35.87 -36.13
N GLY A 203 -9.92 -35.43 -36.96
CA GLY A 203 -10.19 -34.63 -38.17
C GLY A 203 -11.03 -33.34 -37.95
N THR A 204 -10.36 -32.18 -37.91
CA THR A 204 -10.95 -30.82 -37.88
C THR A 204 -12.11 -30.64 -36.88
N SER A 205 -11.78 -30.61 -35.59
CA SER A 205 -12.63 -29.88 -34.63
C SER A 205 -12.26 -28.40 -34.70
N ASP A 206 -13.26 -27.54 -34.92
CA ASP A 206 -13.13 -26.09 -34.85
C ASP A 206 -12.33 -25.69 -33.61
N LEU A 207 -11.24 -24.98 -33.85
CA LEU A 207 -10.38 -24.42 -32.82
C LEU A 207 -11.20 -23.43 -31.96
N PRO A 208 -11.22 -23.52 -30.62
CA PRO A 208 -11.18 -22.29 -29.87
C PRO A 208 -9.79 -21.71 -30.11
N ALA A 209 -9.72 -20.64 -30.92
CA ALA A 209 -8.50 -19.92 -31.14
C ALA A 209 -7.85 -19.62 -29.77
N LEU A 210 -6.64 -20.15 -29.55
CA LEU A 210 -5.72 -19.65 -28.54
C LEU A 210 -5.42 -18.21 -28.95
N THR A 211 -6.28 -17.27 -28.56
CA THR A 211 -5.93 -15.86 -28.56
C THR A 211 -4.73 -15.75 -27.64
N SER A 212 -3.55 -15.54 -28.23
CA SER A 212 -2.43 -14.89 -27.55
C SER A 212 -2.98 -13.63 -26.93
N ALA A 213 -3.33 -13.70 -25.65
CA ALA A 213 -3.82 -12.57 -24.89
C ALA A 213 -2.66 -11.60 -24.68
N THR A 214 -2.35 -10.81 -25.71
CA THR A 214 -1.97 -9.41 -25.51
C THR A 214 -3.26 -8.67 -25.18
N THR A 215 -3.84 -9.01 -24.04
CA THR A 215 -4.94 -8.29 -23.44
C THR A 215 -4.54 -8.14 -21.99
N ARG A 216 -4.18 -6.90 -21.65
CA ARG A 216 -4.22 -6.33 -20.31
C ARG A 216 -5.28 -7.07 -19.47
N PRO A 217 -4.98 -7.56 -18.26
CA PRO A 217 -5.99 -8.27 -17.48
C PRO A 217 -7.17 -7.34 -17.26
N ALA A 218 -8.29 -7.65 -17.91
CA ALA A 218 -9.57 -7.06 -17.58
C ALA A 218 -9.94 -7.62 -16.20
N LEU A 219 -10.20 -6.72 -15.25
CA LEU A 219 -10.89 -7.11 -14.03
C LEU A 219 -12.19 -7.85 -14.42
N PRO A 220 -12.63 -8.85 -13.65
CA PRO A 220 -13.95 -9.43 -13.86
C PRO A 220 -14.98 -8.29 -13.84
N ALA A 221 -15.81 -8.23 -14.88
CA ALA A 221 -16.97 -7.36 -14.88
C ALA A 221 -17.79 -7.72 -13.63
N ALA A 222 -18.11 -6.73 -12.81
CA ALA A 222 -19.11 -6.90 -11.77
C ALA A 222 -20.38 -7.40 -12.44
N SER A 223 -20.86 -8.58 -12.04
CA SER A 223 -22.16 -9.10 -12.46
C SER A 223 -23.20 -8.03 -12.12
N ALA A 224 -23.90 -7.55 -13.15
CA ALA A 224 -24.94 -6.53 -13.02
C ALA A 224 -26.28 -7.10 -12.54
N ASP A 225 -26.30 -8.33 -12.03
CA ASP A 225 -27.53 -9.06 -11.67
C ASP A 225 -27.75 -9.23 -10.15
N ASP A 226 -27.04 -8.47 -9.31
CA ASP A 226 -27.14 -8.64 -7.84
C ASP A 226 -27.29 -7.32 -7.06
N VAL A 227 -27.94 -6.30 -7.65
CA VAL A 227 -28.12 -4.96 -7.02
C VAL A 227 -29.58 -4.45 -7.01
N MET A 228 -30.57 -5.30 -7.31
CA MET A 228 -31.99 -4.90 -7.19
C MET A 228 -32.77 -5.60 -6.07
N ASP A 229 -32.12 -6.39 -5.21
CA ASP A 229 -32.77 -6.79 -3.97
C ASP A 229 -32.58 -5.68 -2.94
N SER A 230 -33.61 -4.85 -2.81
CA SER A 230 -33.69 -3.75 -1.86
C SER A 230 -33.72 -4.32 -0.45
N ARG A 231 -32.55 -4.63 0.10
CA ARG A 231 -32.40 -4.93 1.52
C ARG A 231 -32.75 -3.65 2.26
N ALA A 232 -33.87 -3.68 2.99
CA ALA A 232 -34.32 -2.60 3.83
C ALA A 232 -33.16 -2.11 4.70
N GLN A 233 -32.70 -0.88 4.45
CA GLN A 233 -31.86 -0.18 5.41
C GLN A 233 -32.70 0.04 6.66
N GLU A 234 -32.40 -0.73 7.70
CA GLU A 234 -32.82 -0.41 9.05
C GLU A 234 -32.13 0.89 9.45
N SER A 235 -32.84 1.98 9.20
CA SER A 235 -32.47 3.34 9.56
C SER A 235 -32.45 3.44 11.08
N THR A 236 -31.26 3.45 11.67
CA THR A 236 -31.05 3.86 13.06
C THR A 236 -31.06 5.38 13.16
N ILE A 237 -32.21 6.00 12.88
CA ILE A 237 -32.55 7.34 13.37
C ILE A 237 -33.40 7.10 14.63
N PRO A 238 -32.98 7.60 15.82
CA PRO A 238 -33.82 7.50 17.00
C PRO A 238 -35.14 8.24 16.76
N ALA A 239 -36.24 7.53 16.99
CA ALA A 239 -37.57 8.10 16.97
C ALA A 239 -37.80 8.88 18.27
N ASP A 240 -38.05 10.18 18.16
CA ASP A 240 -38.59 10.96 19.27
C ASP A 240 -40.10 10.70 19.37
N GLY A 241 -40.58 10.55 20.61
CA GLY A 241 -41.76 9.78 20.98
C GLY A 241 -43.17 10.25 20.59
N ASN A 242 -43.38 10.95 19.46
CA ASN A 242 -44.71 11.49 19.11
C ASN A 242 -45.30 11.06 17.73
N GLY A 243 -44.75 10.05 17.05
CA GLY A 243 -45.51 9.18 16.13
C GLY A 243 -46.50 9.82 15.12
N ARG A 244 -46.13 10.88 14.38
CA ARG A 244 -46.85 11.30 13.15
C ARG A 244 -45.93 11.94 12.10
N PRO A 245 -46.03 11.57 10.81
CA PRO A 245 -45.40 12.27 9.68
C PRO A 245 -46.35 13.30 9.04
N THR A 246 -45.84 14.51 8.80
CA THR A 246 -46.41 15.60 7.97
C THR A 246 -45.21 16.35 7.39
N ASP A 247 -45.08 16.72 6.13
CA ASP A 247 -45.91 16.61 4.95
C ASP A 247 -44.97 16.66 3.75
N THR A 248 -45.37 15.95 2.69
CA THR A 248 -44.89 16.10 1.33
C THR A 248 -45.23 17.49 0.80
N GLY A 249 -44.25 18.39 0.75
CA GLY A 249 -44.28 19.57 -0.11
C GLY A 249 -44.00 19.16 -1.55
N SER A 250 -45.04 18.75 -2.26
CA SER A 250 -45.06 18.51 -3.69
C SER A 250 -45.11 19.84 -4.45
N ASP A 251 -43.96 20.34 -4.90
CA ASP A 251 -43.85 21.49 -5.83
C ASP A 251 -42.53 21.45 -6.62
N GLN A 252 -42.29 20.40 -7.41
CA GLN A 252 -41.36 20.50 -8.53
C GLN A 252 -41.96 19.88 -9.79
N ALA A 253 -42.17 20.77 -10.75
CA ALA A 253 -42.65 20.50 -12.09
C ALA A 253 -41.77 19.47 -12.80
N GLU A 254 -42.41 18.59 -13.55
CA GLU A 254 -41.78 17.73 -14.54
C GLU A 254 -41.11 18.61 -15.61
N GLU A 255 -39.79 18.80 -15.52
CA GLU A 255 -38.97 19.31 -16.61
C GLU A 255 -38.18 18.18 -17.25
N GLY A 256 -38.26 18.14 -18.58
CA GLY A 256 -37.90 17.02 -19.42
C GLY A 256 -36.40 16.81 -19.63
N GLN A 257 -36.11 15.59 -20.08
CA GLN A 257 -34.97 15.20 -20.90
C GLN A 257 -33.61 15.79 -20.50
N ASN A 258 -32.93 15.05 -19.62
CA ASN A 258 -31.53 15.26 -19.27
C ASN A 258 -30.62 14.87 -20.46
N ILE A 259 -30.53 15.73 -21.48
CA ILE A 259 -29.53 15.64 -22.54
C ILE A 259 -28.23 16.23 -21.97
N ARG A 260 -27.33 15.36 -21.50
CA ARG A 260 -25.95 15.77 -21.22
C ARG A 260 -25.26 16.06 -22.56
N PRO A 261 -24.75 17.28 -22.82
CA PRO A 261 -23.92 17.52 -23.99
C PRO A 261 -22.60 16.77 -23.83
N ASP A 262 -22.21 16.08 -24.90
CA ASP A 262 -20.97 15.35 -25.01
C ASP A 262 -19.79 16.34 -24.98
N LEU A 263 -19.09 16.41 -23.86
CA LEU A 263 -17.92 17.27 -23.68
C LEU A 263 -16.75 16.70 -24.48
N GLN A 264 -16.60 17.13 -25.74
CA GLN A 264 -15.37 16.91 -26.49
C GLN A 264 -14.22 17.68 -25.82
N VAL A 265 -13.33 16.93 -25.18
CA VAL A 265 -12.06 17.46 -24.66
C VAL A 265 -11.17 17.83 -25.86
N VAL A 266 -11.22 19.10 -26.26
CA VAL A 266 -10.27 19.68 -27.22
C VAL A 266 -8.89 19.70 -26.57
N ARG A 267 -8.08 18.68 -26.85
CA ARG A 267 -6.66 18.66 -26.49
C ARG A 267 -5.93 19.69 -27.35
N THR A 268 -5.62 20.85 -26.79
CA THR A 268 -4.60 21.73 -27.36
C THR A 268 -3.24 21.05 -27.16
N GLU A 269 -2.60 20.63 -28.25
CA GLU A 269 -1.25 20.06 -28.17
C GLU A 269 -0.29 21.12 -27.62
N PRO A 270 0.43 20.85 -26.51
CA PRO A 270 1.39 21.81 -25.99
C PRO A 270 2.54 21.97 -26.99
N LYS A 271 2.71 23.18 -27.54
CA LYS A 271 3.79 23.55 -28.46
C LYS A 271 5.13 23.09 -27.86
N LYS A 272 5.80 22.14 -28.53
CA LYS A 272 7.04 21.53 -28.04
C LYS A 272 8.10 22.61 -27.84
N LYS A 273 8.40 22.95 -26.58
CA LYS A 273 9.47 23.90 -26.24
C LYS A 273 10.79 23.35 -26.78
N ARG A 274 11.50 24.13 -27.62
CA ARG A 274 12.85 23.79 -28.10
C ARG A 274 13.77 23.66 -26.88
N SER A 275 14.72 22.72 -26.93
CA SER A 275 15.66 22.52 -25.81
C SER A 275 16.75 23.59 -25.83
N MET A 276 17.23 24.01 -24.66
CA MET A 276 18.35 24.97 -24.54
C MET A 276 19.56 24.54 -25.36
N ARG A 277 19.86 23.23 -25.42
CA ARG A 277 20.95 22.67 -26.24
C ARG A 277 20.76 23.02 -27.72
N ALA A 278 19.57 22.80 -28.27
CA ALA A 278 19.31 23.06 -29.69
C ALA A 278 19.47 24.54 -30.04
N ASP A 279 19.03 25.44 -29.15
CA ASP A 279 19.19 26.88 -29.34
C ASP A 279 20.68 27.31 -29.26
N VAL A 280 21.45 26.77 -28.32
CA VAL A 280 22.90 27.05 -28.21
C VAL A 280 23.64 26.57 -29.45
N PHE A 281 23.36 25.37 -29.93
CA PHE A 281 23.98 24.81 -31.13
C PHE A 281 23.61 25.62 -32.39
N GLY A 282 22.35 26.06 -32.50
CA GLY A 282 21.92 26.94 -33.59
C GLY A 282 22.68 28.27 -33.59
N MET A 283 22.80 28.93 -32.44
CA MET A 283 23.53 30.21 -32.34
C MET A 283 25.02 30.07 -32.68
N VAL A 284 25.66 28.97 -32.29
CA VAL A 284 27.08 28.72 -32.64
C VAL A 284 27.22 28.42 -34.13
N ALA A 285 26.29 27.66 -34.73
CA ALA A 285 26.25 27.42 -36.17
C ALA A 285 26.01 28.71 -36.98
N ASP A 286 25.23 29.64 -36.44
CA ASP A 286 25.01 30.98 -37.01
C ASP A 286 26.21 31.93 -36.81
N GLY A 287 27.31 31.44 -36.22
CA GLY A 287 28.58 32.17 -36.10
C GLY A 287 28.75 33.00 -34.83
N VAL A 288 27.90 32.83 -33.81
CA VAL A 288 28.05 33.56 -32.54
C VAL A 288 29.22 32.99 -31.73
N GLN A 289 30.31 33.77 -31.63
CA GLN A 289 31.56 33.35 -30.97
C GLN A 289 31.65 33.71 -29.48
N ASP A 290 30.79 34.60 -28.97
CA ASP A 290 30.80 35.02 -27.56
C ASP A 290 29.76 34.25 -26.73
N VAL A 291 30.25 33.57 -25.69
CA VAL A 291 29.45 32.81 -24.71
C VAL A 291 28.46 33.72 -23.98
N ARG A 292 28.83 34.98 -23.71
CA ARG A 292 27.99 35.92 -22.96
C ARG A 292 26.73 36.28 -23.76
N THR A 293 26.88 36.52 -25.05
CA THR A 293 25.77 36.78 -25.98
C THR A 293 24.84 35.58 -26.10
N VAL A 294 25.39 34.35 -26.16
CA VAL A 294 24.58 33.12 -26.17
C VAL A 294 23.84 32.93 -24.83
N LEU A 295 24.50 33.21 -23.70
CA LEU A 295 23.90 33.10 -22.38
C LEU A 295 22.71 34.05 -22.21
N ASP A 296 22.86 35.32 -22.58
CA ASP A 296 21.82 36.33 -22.47
C ASP A 296 20.60 36.01 -23.36
N ALA A 297 20.86 35.55 -24.59
CA ALA A 297 19.81 35.12 -25.52
C ALA A 297 19.07 33.87 -25.04
N ILE A 298 19.77 32.91 -24.41
CA ILE A 298 19.17 31.69 -23.84
C ILE A 298 18.38 32.01 -22.57
N ALA A 299 18.91 32.86 -21.70
CA ALA A 299 18.22 33.30 -20.49
C ALA A 299 16.88 33.98 -20.84
N THR A 300 16.90 34.89 -21.82
CA THR A 300 15.69 35.56 -22.33
C THR A 300 14.70 34.56 -22.95
N ARG A 301 15.17 33.64 -23.82
CA ARG A 301 14.29 32.69 -24.53
C ARG A 301 13.67 31.64 -23.61
N HIS A 302 14.37 31.24 -22.55
CA HIS A 302 13.93 30.22 -21.61
C HIS A 302 13.34 30.79 -20.31
N ASN A 303 13.19 32.12 -20.23
CA ASN A 303 12.69 32.86 -19.07
C ASN A 303 13.43 32.47 -17.78
N ARG A 304 14.77 32.54 -17.83
CA ARG A 304 15.67 32.23 -16.71
C ARG A 304 16.50 33.45 -16.36
N ASP A 305 16.95 33.51 -15.11
CA ASP A 305 17.89 34.51 -14.65
C ASP A 305 19.26 34.29 -15.33
N VAL A 306 19.83 35.36 -15.88
CA VAL A 306 21.17 35.36 -16.49
C VAL A 306 22.22 35.03 -15.44
N ASP A 307 21.99 35.40 -14.18
CA ASP A 307 22.95 35.22 -13.10
C ASP A 307 22.93 33.87 -12.39
N ASP A 308 21.96 33.01 -12.72
CA ASP A 308 21.84 31.67 -12.15
C ASP A 308 23.07 30.78 -12.49
N PRO A 309 23.81 30.27 -11.48
CA PRO A 309 24.98 29.43 -11.70
C PRO A 309 24.67 28.12 -12.44
N ALA A 310 23.47 27.56 -12.27
CA ALA A 310 23.06 26.34 -12.96
C ALA A 310 22.85 26.60 -14.47
N THR A 311 22.28 27.75 -14.83
CA THR A 311 22.06 28.14 -16.22
C THR A 311 23.38 28.51 -16.91
N LYS A 312 24.25 29.29 -16.25
CA LYS A 312 25.61 29.59 -16.71
C LYS A 312 26.41 28.33 -17.05
N SER A 313 26.51 27.40 -16.10
CA SER A 313 27.27 26.15 -16.28
C SER A 313 26.72 25.29 -17.42
N THR A 314 25.39 25.22 -17.57
CA THR A 314 24.74 24.44 -18.63
C THR A 314 25.00 25.04 -20.01
N VAL A 315 24.86 26.37 -20.17
CA VAL A 315 25.09 27.04 -21.46
C VAL A 315 26.57 27.00 -21.84
N THR A 316 27.49 27.26 -20.92
CA THR A 316 28.93 27.18 -21.19
C THR A 316 29.37 25.76 -21.57
N LYS A 317 28.73 24.73 -21.01
CA LYS A 317 28.98 23.34 -21.43
C LYS A 317 28.53 23.12 -22.88
N TYR A 318 27.29 23.47 -23.22
CA TYR A 318 26.78 23.27 -24.58
C TYR A 318 27.50 24.12 -25.62
N PHE A 319 27.92 25.32 -25.26
CA PHE A 319 28.70 26.18 -26.15
C PHE A 319 30.06 25.55 -26.51
N ARG A 320 30.76 24.97 -25.52
CA ARG A 320 32.02 24.25 -25.75
C ARG A 320 31.83 23.03 -26.64
N GLU A 321 30.78 22.25 -26.41
CA GLU A 321 30.44 21.11 -27.26
C GLU A 321 30.13 21.56 -28.70
N ALA A 322 29.30 22.58 -28.88
CA ALA A 322 28.95 23.10 -30.20
C ALA A 322 30.17 23.67 -30.97
N LYS A 323 31.10 24.33 -30.27
CA LYS A 323 32.33 24.85 -30.89
C LYS A 323 33.28 23.72 -31.32
N ALA A 324 33.37 22.65 -30.53
CA ALA A 324 34.16 21.48 -30.89
C ALA A 324 33.60 20.79 -32.15
N ASP A 325 32.27 20.67 -32.25
CA ASP A 325 31.60 20.08 -33.42
C ASP A 325 31.79 20.95 -34.69
N ALA A 326 31.71 22.28 -34.55
CA ALA A 326 31.98 23.21 -35.66
C ALA A 326 33.43 23.09 -36.16
N GLN A 327 34.41 22.98 -35.26
CA GLN A 327 35.82 22.82 -35.61
C GLN A 327 36.11 21.49 -36.30
N GLN A 328 35.47 20.40 -35.87
CA GLN A 328 35.59 19.09 -36.55
C GLN A 328 35.01 19.12 -37.96
N THR A 329 33.95 19.89 -38.18
CA THR A 329 33.32 20.05 -39.49
C THR A 329 34.20 20.86 -40.44
N GLU A 330 34.87 21.91 -39.96
CA GLU A 330 35.83 22.71 -40.75
C GLU A 330 37.14 21.98 -41.07
N SER A 331 37.55 21.03 -40.22
CA SER A 331 38.81 20.28 -40.40
C SER A 331 38.64 18.93 -41.13
N ALA A 332 37.44 18.60 -41.59
CA ALA A 332 37.23 17.50 -42.52
C ALA A 332 37.94 17.84 -43.85
N PRO A 333 38.93 17.04 -44.29
CA PRO A 333 39.66 17.32 -45.52
C PRO A 333 38.66 17.31 -46.68
N VAL A 334 38.55 18.44 -47.37
CA VAL A 334 37.86 18.53 -48.65
C VAL A 334 38.53 17.51 -49.56
N GLY A 335 37.90 16.35 -49.71
CA GLY A 335 38.40 15.27 -50.53
C GLY A 335 38.67 15.81 -51.92
N GLN A 336 39.97 15.84 -52.28
CA GLN A 336 40.45 16.04 -53.63
C GLN A 336 39.88 14.88 -54.48
N TYR A 337 38.70 15.10 -55.03
CA TYR A 337 38.24 14.33 -56.19
C TYR A 337 38.87 14.98 -57.42
N LEU A 338 40.06 14.51 -57.78
CA LEU A 338 40.63 14.58 -59.13
C LEU A 338 41.18 13.19 -59.47
#